data_AF-A0A452YBF8-F1
#
_entry.id   AF-A0A452YBF8-F1
#
_cell.length_a   1.000
_cell.length_b   1.000
_cell.length_c   1.000
_cell.angle_alpha   90.00
_cell.angle_beta   90.00
_cell.angle_gamma   90.00
#
_symmetry.space_group_name_H-M   'P 1'
#
loop_
_entity.id
_entity.type
_entity.pdbx_description
1 polymer ?
#
loop_
_entity_poly.entity_id
_entity_poly.type
_entity_poly.pdbx_seq_one_letter_code
_entity_poly.pdbx_strand_id
1 'polypeptide(L)'
;MIMVEGSDSDIVNLKFLLLCFEKMSGLKINFDKSEVVVLGYSEAEQLRIADNLNCRLASFPISYLGMPLAESRILVSGYDPLVGR
;
A
#
# COMPACT_ATOMS: atom_id res chain seq x y z
N MET A 1 -3.74 0.96 6.25
CA MET A 1 -2.80 1.70 5.38
C MET A 1 -1.65 2.16 6.24
N ILE A 2 -0.40 1.92 5.83
CA ILE A 2 0.82 2.36 6.53
C ILE A 2 1.59 3.26 5.55
N MET A 3 2.10 4.40 6.02
CA MET A 3 2.90 5.34 5.23
C MET A 3 4.28 5.49 5.88
N VAL A 4 5.33 5.52 5.06
CA VAL A 4 6.73 5.71 5.46
C VAL A 4 7.43 6.60 4.42
N GLU A 5 8.55 7.24 4.78
CA GLU A 5 9.29 8.13 3.87
C GLU A 5 9.91 7.38 2.67
N GLY A 6 10.17 6.07 2.82
CA GLY A 6 10.60 5.21 1.71
C GLY A 6 12.12 5.06 1.59
N SER A 7 12.89 5.46 2.62
CA SER A 7 14.32 5.13 2.67
C SER A 7 14.51 3.61 2.71
N ASP A 8 15.67 3.11 2.26
CA ASP A 8 15.96 1.67 2.30
C ASP A 8 15.84 1.09 3.73
N SER A 9 16.22 1.87 4.76
CA SER A 9 16.01 1.50 6.16
C SER A 9 14.54 1.40 6.53
N ASP A 10 13.68 2.29 6.05
CA ASP A 10 12.24 2.25 6.35
C ASP A 10 11.60 1.01 5.76
N ILE A 11 11.96 0.65 4.53
CA ILE A 11 11.41 -0.53 3.84
C ILE A 11 11.79 -1.81 4.59
N VAL A 12 13.05 -1.94 5.00
CA VAL A 12 13.53 -3.08 5.80
C VAL A 12 12.84 -3.13 7.17
N ASN A 13 12.79 -2.00 7.87
CA ASN A 13 12.17 -1.90 9.19
C ASN A 13 10.67 -2.19 9.14
N LEU A 14 9.98 -1.72 8.10
CA LEU A 14 8.55 -1.99 7.89
C LEU A 14 8.30 -3.48 7.69
N LYS A 15 9.07 -4.16 6.84
CA LYS A 15 8.94 -5.61 6.66
C LYS A 15 9.19 -6.36 7.96
N PHE A 16 10.23 -5.98 8.69
CA PHE A 16 10.52 -6.57 10.00
C PHE A 16 9.35 -6.38 10.99
N LEU A 17 8.79 -5.17 11.07
CA LEU A 17 7.65 -4.88 11.94
C LEU A 17 6.41 -5.70 11.57
N LEU A 18 6.11 -5.85 10.28
CA LEU A 18 5.02 -6.69 9.78
C LEU A 18 5.22 -8.15 10.17
N LEU A 19 6.43 -8.69 10.02
CA LEU A 19 6.75 -10.05 10.44
C LEU A 19 6.63 -10.23 11.96
N CYS A 20 7.08 -9.25 12.74
CA CYS A 20 6.90 -9.24 14.19
C CYS A 20 5.41 -9.21 14.58
N PHE A 21 4.59 -8.40 13.89
CA PHE A 21 3.14 -8.38 14.10
C PHE A 21 2.51 -9.75 13.80
N GLU A 22 2.85 -10.38 12.69
CA GLU A 22 2.38 -11.73 12.35
C GLU A 22 2.72 -12.74 13.47
N LYS A 23 3.94 -12.67 14.03
CA LYS A 23 4.36 -13.55 15.13
C LYS A 23 3.63 -13.26 16.44
N MET A 24 3.46 -12.00 16.80
CA MET A 24 2.85 -11.62 18.08
C MET A 24 1.33 -11.79 18.08
N SER A 25 0.68 -11.49 16.96
CA SER A 25 -0.79 -11.60 16.83
C SER A 25 -1.26 -13.03 16.55
N GLY A 26 -0.38 -13.89 16.05
CA GLY A 26 -0.76 -15.21 15.53
C GLY A 26 -1.53 -15.17 14.21
N LEU A 27 -1.71 -13.98 13.60
CA LEU A 27 -2.33 -13.80 12.29
C LEU A 27 -1.30 -13.93 11.18
N LYS A 28 -1.70 -14.48 10.03
CA LYS A 28 -0.85 -14.55 8.84
C LYS A 28 -1.07 -13.32 7.95
N ILE A 29 -0.01 -12.58 7.66
CA ILE A 29 -0.07 -11.50 6.66
C ILE A 29 -0.08 -12.12 5.27
N ASN A 30 -1.04 -11.66 4.44
CA ASN A 30 -1.11 -12.03 3.04
C ASN A 30 -0.41 -10.97 2.19
N PHE A 31 0.89 -11.19 1.95
CA PHE A 31 1.71 -10.29 1.14
C PHE A 31 1.26 -10.26 -0.33
N ASP A 32 0.79 -11.39 -0.88
CA ASP A 32 0.30 -11.48 -2.27
C ASP A 32 -0.96 -10.63 -2.54
N LYS A 33 -1.79 -10.41 -1.52
CA LYS A 33 -2.95 -9.50 -1.57
C LYS A 33 -2.61 -8.08 -1.12
N SER A 34 -1.47 -7.88 -0.48
CA SER A 34 -1.05 -6.57 -0.01
C SER A 34 -0.45 -5.78 -1.17
N GLU A 35 -0.79 -4.50 -1.22
CA GLU A 35 -0.36 -3.59 -2.27
C GLU A 35 0.51 -2.48 -1.68
N VAL A 36 1.54 -2.08 -2.42
CA VAL A 36 2.35 -0.91 -2.12
C VAL A 36 2.24 0.10 -3.26
N VAL A 37 2.07 1.36 -2.90
CA VAL A 37 2.15 2.48 -3.84
C VAL A 37 3.40 3.27 -3.49
N VAL A 38 4.26 3.49 -4.48
CA VAL A 38 5.54 4.18 -4.31
C VAL A 38 5.51 5.43 -5.17
N LEU A 39 5.76 6.59 -4.55
CA LEU A 39 5.69 7.90 -5.21
C LEU A 39 7.07 8.54 -5.25
N GLY A 40 7.40 9.21 -6.35
CA GLY A 40 8.64 9.99 -6.46
C GLY A 40 9.92 9.18 -6.76
N TYR A 41 9.79 7.88 -7.03
CA TYR A 41 10.90 7.00 -7.42
C TYR A 41 10.80 6.56 -8.88
N SER A 42 11.92 6.14 -9.47
CA SER A 42 11.93 5.54 -10.81
C SER A 42 11.20 4.19 -10.82
N GLU A 43 10.67 3.75 -11.97
CA GLU A 43 9.95 2.48 -12.10
C GLU A 43 10.77 1.28 -11.58
N ALA A 44 12.08 1.26 -11.85
CA ALA A 44 12.97 0.22 -11.35
C ALA A 44 13.06 0.20 -9.81
N GLU A 45 13.11 1.38 -9.17
CA GLU A 45 13.12 1.49 -7.72
C GLU A 45 11.76 1.13 -7.11
N GLN A 46 10.66 1.50 -7.75
CA GLN A 46 9.31 1.11 -7.32
C GLN A 46 9.16 -0.41 -7.30
N LEU A 47 9.60 -1.09 -8.36
CA LEU A 47 9.62 -2.57 -8.41
C LEU A 47 10.52 -3.16 -7.32
N ARG A 48 11.73 -2.61 -7.13
CA ARG A 48 12.65 -3.04 -6.07
C ARG A 48 12.02 -2.93 -4.67
N ILE A 49 11.31 -1.83 -4.41
CA ILE A 49 10.63 -1.60 -3.12
C ILE A 49 9.48 -2.59 -2.93
N ALA A 50 8.68 -2.83 -3.97
CA ALA A 50 7.60 -3.82 -3.93
C ALA A 50 8.12 -5.24 -3.67
N ASP A 51 9.17 -5.65 -4.38
CA ASP A 51 9.84 -6.93 -4.19
C ASP A 51 10.44 -7.05 -2.78
N ASN A 52 11.06 -5.98 -2.27
CA ASN A 52 11.60 -5.96 -0.92
C ASN A 52 10.50 -6.19 0.12
N LEU A 53 9.28 -5.68 -0.06
CA LEU A 53 8.14 -5.90 0.83
C LEU A 53 7.38 -7.20 0.55
N ASN A 54 7.67 -7.89 -0.55
CA ASN A 54 6.87 -8.98 -1.13
C ASN A 54 5.42 -8.55 -1.45
N CYS A 55 5.17 -7.27 -1.69
CA CYS A 55 3.84 -6.74 -2.00
C CYS A 55 3.66 -6.54 -3.50
N ARG A 56 2.42 -6.48 -3.97
CA ARG A 56 2.15 -6.07 -5.36
C ARG A 56 2.37 -4.57 -5.51
N LEU A 57 3.08 -4.17 -6.57
CA LEU A 57 3.15 -2.76 -6.94
C LEU A 57 1.79 -2.30 -7.48
N ALA A 58 1.23 -1.26 -6.88
CA ALA A 58 -0.02 -0.63 -7.31
C ALA A 58 0.23 0.83 -7.68
N SER A 59 -0.71 1.39 -8.44
CA SER A 59 -0.75 2.81 -8.80
C SER A 59 -2.09 3.40 -8.40
N PHE A 60 -2.12 4.72 -8.21
CA PHE A 60 -3.38 5.41 -7.96
C PHE A 60 -4.27 5.42 -9.21
N PRO A 61 -5.61 5.44 -9.05
CA PRO A 61 -6.33 5.39 -7.77
C PRO A 61 -6.41 3.97 -7.18
N ILE A 62 -6.22 3.84 -5.87
CA ILE A 62 -6.37 2.56 -5.14
C ILE A 62 -7.71 2.51 -4.41
N SER A 63 -8.26 1.32 -4.15
CA SER A 63 -9.50 1.17 -3.39
C SER A 63 -9.21 0.80 -1.94
N TYR A 64 -9.75 1.58 -0.99
CA TYR A 64 -9.71 1.26 0.43
C TYR A 64 -11.14 1.24 0.98
N LEU A 65 -11.59 0.07 1.45
CA LEU A 65 -12.95 -0.15 1.95
C LEU A 65 -14.05 0.26 0.95
N GLY A 66 -13.79 0.08 -0.35
CA GLY A 66 -14.68 0.48 -1.44
C GLY A 66 -14.56 1.96 -1.85
N MET A 67 -13.79 2.76 -1.12
CA MET A 67 -13.55 4.16 -1.46
C MET A 67 -12.31 4.31 -2.34
N PRO A 68 -12.38 5.07 -3.46
CA PRO A 68 -11.19 5.42 -4.18
C PRO A 68 -10.33 6.35 -3.33
N LEU A 69 -9.04 6.06 -3.27
CA LEU A 69 -7.99 6.97 -2.84
C LEU A 69 -7.23 7.35 -4.10
N ALA A 70 -6.96 8.64 -4.30
CA ALA A 70 -6.29 9.16 -5.49
C ALA A 70 -5.25 10.20 -5.09
N GLU A 71 -4.28 10.46 -5.97
CA GLU A 71 -3.28 11.52 -5.76
C GLU A 71 -3.88 12.92 -5.79
N SER A 72 -4.99 13.08 -6.50
CA SER A 72 -5.67 14.35 -6.71
C SER A 72 -7.06 14.35 -6.06
N ARG A 73 -7.66 15.55 -5.99
CA ARG A 73 -8.98 15.73 -5.37
C ARG A 73 -10.03 14.91 -6.11
N ILE A 74 -10.65 13.97 -5.39
CA ILE A 74 -11.76 13.17 -5.89
C ILE A 74 -13.03 14.03 -5.88
N LEU A 75 -13.67 14.17 -7.05
CA LEU A 75 -14.96 14.85 -7.19
C LEU A 75 -16.08 14.02 -6.53
N VAL A 76 -17.19 14.67 -6.18
CA VAL A 76 -18.36 13.98 -5.58
C VAL A 76 -18.82 12.80 -6.45
N SER A 77 -18.77 12.96 -7.78
CA SER A 77 -19.09 11.88 -8.74
C SER A 77 -18.19 10.65 -8.63
N GLY A 78 -16.97 10.79 -8.12
CA GLY A 78 -16.07 9.67 -7.85
C GLY A 78 -16.52 8.79 -6.67
N TYR A 79 -17.45 9.29 -5.84
CA TYR A 79 -18.04 8.56 -4.70
C TYR A 79 -19.45 8.03 -4.99
N ASP A 80 -20.00 8.27 -6.18
CA ASP A 80 -21.34 7.80 -6.57
C ASP A 80 -21.59 6.29 -6.29
N PRO A 81 -20.61 5.37 -6.44
CA PRO A 81 -20.81 3.96 -6.10
C PRO A 81 -21.08 3.67 -4.61
N LEU A 82 -20.78 4.62 -3.72
CA LEU A 82 -20.93 4.48 -2.26
C LEU A 82 -22.18 5.19 -1.73
N VAL A 83 -22.63 6.24 -2.42
CA VAL A 83 -23.72 7.13 -1.97
C VAL A 83 -25.08 6.67 -2.51
N GLY A 84 -25.12 5.76 -3.48
CA GLY A 84 -26.35 5.18 -4.01
C GLY A 84 -26.92 4.04 -3.15
N ARG A 85 -27.51 4.36 -1.99
CA ARG A 85 -28.54 3.53 -1.30
C ARG A 85 -29.55 4.39 -0.55
#